data_AF-A0AAD0QJM2-F1
#
_entry.id   AF-A0AAD0QJM2-F1
#
_cell.length_a   1.000
_cell.length_b   1.000
_cell.length_c   1.000
_cell.angle_alpha   90.00
_cell.angle_beta   90.00
_cell.angle_gamma   90.00
#
_symmetry.space_group_name_H-M   'P 1'
#
loop_
_entity.id
_entity.type
_entity.pdbx_description
1 polymer ?
#
loop_
_entity_poly.entity_id
_entity_poly.type
_entity_poly.pdbx_seq_one_letter_code
_entity_poly.pdbx_strand_id
1 'polypeptide(L)'
;MALKIFVSLSLFLSIVFYFIPVDKIKKDLKKEDIALFIFENPIMYSLNDSMVTKKIIAKQALRYETRDEMYFGDITVNNQDIRKEFKSENIKADFIVKKGAIYNLKDNVEYKRDNFIKIDTQEMIYDDLNKIAKNSSPFKAEYYKHKYNGEKLYLETEKNIINSKNTHFEIDIEKR
;
A
#
# COMPACT_ATOMS: atom_id res chain seq x y z
N MET A 1 1.78 -37.15 62.76
CA MET A 1 2.38 -37.57 61.46
C MET A 1 1.76 -36.84 60.27
N ALA A 2 0.43 -36.66 60.21
CA ALA A 2 -0.26 -35.97 59.12
C ALA A 2 0.29 -34.56 58.79
N LEU A 3 0.58 -33.74 59.80
CA LEU A 3 1.12 -32.38 59.58
C LEU A 3 2.49 -32.39 58.89
N LYS A 4 3.37 -33.34 59.26
CA LYS A 4 4.70 -33.47 58.65
C LYS A 4 4.58 -33.88 57.18
N ILE A 5 3.67 -34.80 56.88
CA ILE A 5 3.39 -35.25 55.50
C ILE A 5 2.84 -34.09 54.66
N PHE A 6 1.90 -33.31 55.22
CA PHE A 6 1.33 -32.14 54.54
C PHE A 6 2.40 -31.09 54.21
N VAL A 7 3.27 -30.76 55.18
CA VAL A 7 4.36 -29.80 54.98
C VAL A 7 5.36 -30.30 53.93
N SER A 8 5.74 -31.57 53.99
CA SER A 8 6.63 -32.17 52.98
C SER A 8 6.02 -32.19 51.58
N LEU A 9 4.71 -32.47 51.47
CA LEU A 9 4.01 -32.46 50.20
C LEU A 9 3.92 -31.04 49.62
N SER A 10 3.58 -30.05 50.45
CA SER A 10 3.53 -28.63 50.05
C SER A 10 4.89 -28.13 49.59
N LEU A 11 5.98 -28.53 50.26
CA LEU A 11 7.34 -28.16 49.88
C LEU A 11 7.71 -28.76 48.52
N PHE A 12 7.37 -30.03 48.30
CA PHE A 12 7.58 -30.70 47.03
C PHE A 12 6.81 -30.02 45.88
N LEU A 13 5.53 -29.71 46.09
CA LEU A 13 4.72 -28.97 45.12
C LEU A 13 5.32 -27.60 44.80
N SER A 14 5.82 -26.86 45.79
CA SER A 14 6.47 -25.56 45.59
C SER A 14 7.71 -25.67 44.71
N ILE A 15 8.54 -26.70 44.90
CA ILE A 15 9.74 -26.94 44.09
C ILE A 15 9.33 -27.28 42.65
N VAL A 16 8.32 -28.13 42.48
CA VAL A 16 7.79 -28.47 41.15
C VAL A 16 7.27 -27.23 40.43
N PHE A 17 6.46 -26.40 41.10
CA PHE A 17 5.93 -25.17 40.51
C PHE A 17 7.01 -24.13 40.18
N TYR A 18 8.10 -24.06 40.96
CA TYR A 18 9.24 -23.17 40.66
C TYR A 18 9.92 -23.49 39.33
N PHE A 19 9.96 -24.77 38.93
CA PHE A 19 10.54 -25.20 37.66
C PHE A 19 9.53 -25.24 36.51
N ILE A 20 8.27 -24.86 36.71
CA ILE A 20 7.31 -24.68 35.60
C ILE A 20 7.55 -23.28 35.01
N PRO A 21 8.14 -23.16 33.81
CA PRO A 21 8.37 -21.86 33.18
C PRO A 21 7.02 -21.19 32.88
N VAL A 22 6.78 -20.06 33.54
CA VAL A 22 5.59 -19.21 33.36
C VAL A 22 5.49 -18.68 31.92
N ASP A 23 6.60 -18.72 31.16
CA ASP A 23 6.68 -18.26 29.77
C ASP A 23 5.81 -19.06 28.79
N LYS A 24 5.33 -20.25 29.16
CA LYS A 24 4.46 -21.08 28.30
C LYS A 24 2.96 -20.73 28.39
N ILE A 25 2.57 -19.72 29.18
CA ILE A 25 1.19 -19.22 29.22
C ILE A 25 0.91 -18.21 28.08
N LYS A 26 1.90 -17.89 27.24
CA LYS A 26 1.62 -17.39 25.88
C LYS A 26 1.18 -18.54 24.99
N LYS A 27 0.07 -19.20 25.36
CA LYS A 27 -0.69 -20.02 24.42
C LYS A 27 -1.06 -19.12 23.26
N ASP A 28 -0.43 -19.35 22.12
CA ASP A 28 -1.08 -19.58 20.83
C ASP A 28 -2.36 -18.77 20.54
N LEU A 29 -2.37 -17.50 20.96
CA LEU A 29 -3.22 -16.50 20.35
C LEU A 29 -2.69 -16.44 18.93
N LYS A 30 -3.30 -17.21 18.02
CA LYS A 30 -3.27 -16.90 16.60
C LYS A 30 -3.41 -15.39 16.55
N LYS A 31 -2.35 -14.72 16.12
CA LYS A 31 -2.30 -13.26 16.07
C LYS A 31 -3.40 -12.88 15.09
N GLU A 32 -4.60 -12.64 15.61
CA GLU A 32 -5.75 -12.32 14.77
C GLU A 32 -5.36 -11.04 14.04
N ASP A 33 -5.54 -11.05 12.72
CA ASP A 33 -5.21 -9.93 11.86
C ASP A 33 -6.26 -8.84 12.06
N ILE A 34 -6.13 -8.13 13.19
CA ILE A 34 -7.04 -7.08 13.63
C ILE A 34 -6.50 -5.71 13.22
N ALA A 35 -7.41 -4.81 12.83
CA ALA A 35 -7.05 -3.42 12.58
C ALA A 35 -6.65 -2.76 13.92
N LEU A 36 -5.48 -2.13 13.94
CA LEU A 36 -4.97 -1.33 15.06
C LEU A 36 -5.67 0.03 15.13
N PHE A 37 -5.96 0.61 13.95
CA PHE A 37 -6.68 1.88 13.83
C PHE A 37 -7.65 1.81 12.65
N ILE A 38 -8.79 2.47 12.79
CA ILE A 38 -9.81 2.65 11.75
C ILE A 38 -10.12 4.13 11.67
N PHE A 39 -10.04 4.69 10.46
CA PHE A 39 -10.37 6.08 10.18
C PHE A 39 -11.52 6.13 9.19
N GLU A 40 -12.58 6.87 9.54
CA GLU A 40 -13.73 7.13 8.68
C GLU A 40 -13.59 8.49 7.99
N ASN A 41 -13.79 8.51 6.67
CA ASN A 41 -13.59 9.67 5.79
C ASN A 41 -12.28 10.45 6.05
N PRO A 42 -11.11 9.80 6.18
CA PRO A 42 -9.88 10.48 6.53
C PRO A 42 -9.37 11.39 5.42
N ILE A 43 -8.75 12.50 5.84
CA ILE A 43 -7.81 13.28 5.04
C ILE A 43 -6.47 13.25 5.78
N MET A 44 -5.48 12.57 5.22
CA MET A 44 -4.15 12.41 5.81
C MET A 44 -3.10 13.15 4.99
N TYR A 45 -2.11 13.72 5.68
CA TYR A 45 -1.00 14.42 5.06
C TYR A 45 0.33 13.83 5.54
N SER A 46 1.29 13.75 4.62
CA SER A 46 2.70 13.55 4.96
C SER A 46 3.47 14.81 4.60
N LEU A 47 4.40 15.19 5.46
CA LEU A 47 5.17 16.42 5.39
C LEU A 47 6.65 16.08 5.47
N ASN A 48 7.49 16.89 4.83
CA ASN A 48 8.90 17.03 5.19
C ASN A 48 9.14 18.47 5.67
N ASP A 49 10.40 18.86 5.88
CA ASP A 49 10.74 20.17 6.43
C ASP A 49 10.30 21.37 5.56
N SER A 50 10.03 21.15 4.27
CA SER A 50 9.75 22.21 3.31
C SER A 50 8.36 22.17 2.67
N MET A 51 7.72 21.00 2.59
CA MET A 51 6.48 20.83 1.84
C MET A 51 5.62 19.65 2.29
N VAL A 52 4.36 19.67 1.84
CA VAL A 52 3.50 18.47 1.82
C VAL A 52 4.05 17.51 0.76
N THR A 53 4.42 16.30 1.16
CA THR A 53 4.95 15.27 0.26
C THR A 53 3.85 14.35 -0.24
N LYS A 54 2.79 14.14 0.56
CA LYS A 54 1.68 13.25 0.21
C LYS A 54 0.38 13.73 0.82
N LYS A 55 -0.72 13.59 0.08
CA LYS A 55 -2.09 13.78 0.55
C LYS A 55 -2.88 12.52 0.23
N ILE A 56 -3.61 12.00 1.22
CA ILE A 56 -4.47 10.83 1.06
C ILE A 56 -5.88 11.24 1.49
N ILE A 57 -6.85 10.99 0.63
CA ILE A 57 -8.28 11.05 0.95
C ILE A 57 -8.83 9.64 0.75
N ALA A 58 -9.65 9.16 1.67
CA ALA A 58 -10.33 7.88 1.52
C ALA A 58 -11.72 7.94 2.15
N LYS A 59 -12.60 7.01 1.78
CA LYS A 59 -13.85 6.79 2.52
C LYS A 59 -13.58 6.09 3.85
N GLN A 60 -12.64 5.16 3.86
CA GLN A 60 -12.20 4.46 5.06
C GLN A 60 -10.73 4.07 4.93
N ALA A 61 -9.96 4.15 6.01
CA ALA A 61 -8.59 3.65 6.07
C ALA A 61 -8.36 2.81 7.34
N LEU A 62 -7.83 1.61 7.17
CA LEU A 62 -7.54 0.67 8.25
C LEU A 62 -6.02 0.47 8.32
N ARG A 63 -5.46 0.59 9.51
CA ARG A 63 -4.05 0.27 9.77
C ARG A 63 -3.95 -1.05 10.51
N TYR A 64 -3.23 -2.00 9.93
CA TYR A 64 -2.83 -3.25 10.54
C TYR A 64 -1.35 -3.20 10.92
N GLU A 65 -0.85 -4.22 11.62
CA GLU A 65 0.57 -4.32 11.96
C GLU A 65 1.48 -4.38 10.72
N THR A 66 1.01 -4.99 9.63
CA THR A 66 1.83 -5.28 8.44
C THR A 66 1.41 -4.54 7.18
N ARG A 67 0.28 -3.83 7.20
CA ARG A 67 -0.28 -3.16 6.02
C ARG A 67 -1.25 -2.05 6.40
N ASP A 68 -1.47 -1.14 5.47
CA ASP A 68 -2.61 -0.23 5.49
C ASP A 68 -3.58 -0.63 4.37
N GLU A 69 -4.88 -0.59 4.64
CA GLU A 69 -5.95 -0.76 3.67
C GLU A 69 -6.71 0.56 3.53
N MET A 70 -7.08 0.93 2.30
CA MET A 70 -7.86 2.14 2.03
C MET A 70 -8.98 1.82 1.04
N TYR A 71 -10.18 2.29 1.35
CA TYR A 71 -11.37 2.14 0.52
C TYR A 71 -11.71 3.47 -0.15
N PHE A 72 -11.91 3.43 -1.46
CA PHE A 72 -12.10 4.60 -2.33
C PHE A 72 -11.00 5.64 -2.10
N GLY A 73 -9.76 5.19 -2.24
CA GLY A 73 -8.57 5.97 -1.95
C GLY A 73 -8.19 6.89 -3.10
N ASP A 74 -7.80 8.12 -2.77
CA ASP A 74 -7.23 9.14 -3.65
C ASP A 74 -5.92 9.63 -3.02
N ILE A 75 -4.80 9.21 -3.61
CA ILE A 75 -3.46 9.47 -3.13
C ILE A 75 -2.77 10.42 -4.10
N THR A 76 -2.42 11.61 -3.62
CA THR A 76 -1.56 12.55 -4.35
C THR A 76 -0.16 12.51 -3.75
N VAL A 77 0.85 12.28 -4.58
CA VAL A 77 2.27 12.29 -4.22
C VAL A 77 2.93 13.47 -4.92
N ASN A 78 3.43 14.43 -4.15
CA ASN A 78 4.10 15.59 -4.72
C ASN A 78 5.56 15.24 -5.08
N ASN A 79 6.01 15.75 -6.22
CA ASN A 79 7.39 15.65 -6.62
C ASN A 79 8.28 16.45 -5.67
N GLN A 80 9.33 15.81 -5.17
CA GLN A 80 10.31 16.42 -4.27
C GLN A 80 11.59 16.85 -5.01
N ASP A 81 11.80 16.37 -6.24
CA ASP A 81 12.96 16.75 -7.05
C ASP A 81 12.61 17.91 -7.98
N ILE A 82 13.05 19.11 -7.60
CA ILE A 82 12.83 20.35 -8.34
C ILE A 82 13.39 20.34 -9.78
N ARG A 83 14.26 19.37 -10.12
CA ARG A 83 14.83 19.24 -11.47
C ARG A 83 13.90 18.53 -12.44
N LYS A 84 12.85 17.86 -11.95
CA LYS A 84 11.89 17.15 -12.80
C LYS A 84 10.73 18.06 -13.17
N GLU A 85 10.26 17.92 -14.40
CA GLU A 85 9.27 18.80 -15.01
C GLU A 85 7.82 18.52 -14.60
N PHE A 86 7.58 17.59 -13.67
CA PHE A 86 6.25 17.30 -13.15
C PHE A 86 6.10 17.74 -11.69
N LYS A 87 4.87 18.07 -11.29
CA LYS A 87 4.53 18.56 -9.94
C LYS A 87 4.06 17.43 -9.04
N SER A 88 3.25 16.51 -9.57
CA SER A 88 2.61 15.48 -8.75
C SER A 88 2.20 14.24 -9.55
N GLU A 89 2.04 13.15 -8.81
CA GLU A 89 1.38 11.93 -9.24
C GLU A 89 0.09 11.78 -8.45
N ASN A 90 -0.96 11.27 -9.09
CA ASN A 90 -2.23 10.96 -8.46
C ASN A 90 -2.60 9.50 -8.73
N ILE A 91 -2.99 8.79 -7.68
CA ILE A 91 -3.29 7.36 -7.70
C ILE A 91 -4.63 7.16 -7.02
N LYS A 92 -5.60 6.61 -7.76
CA LYS A 92 -6.94 6.33 -7.27
C LYS A 92 -7.29 4.88 -7.49
N ALA A 93 -8.04 4.30 -6.55
CA ALA A 93 -8.68 3.00 -6.70
C ALA A 93 -9.78 2.83 -5.65
N ASP A 94 -10.71 1.92 -5.89
CA ASP A 94 -11.76 1.58 -4.92
C ASP A 94 -11.18 0.79 -3.74
N PHE A 95 -10.11 0.03 -3.94
CA PHE A 95 -9.40 -0.65 -2.86
C PHE A 95 -7.88 -0.59 -3.03
N ILE A 96 -7.19 -0.16 -1.98
CA ILE A 96 -5.72 -0.02 -1.95
C ILE A 96 -5.16 -0.77 -0.75
N VAL A 97 -4.22 -1.68 -0.99
CA VAL A 97 -3.43 -2.33 0.07
C VAL A 97 -1.97 -1.86 -0.04
N LYS A 98 -1.52 -1.13 0.98
CA LYS A 98 -0.15 -0.64 1.09
C LYS A 98 0.67 -1.51 2.02
N LYS A 99 1.80 -2.03 1.51
CA LYS A 99 2.83 -2.75 2.29
C LYS A 99 4.18 -2.11 2.03
N GLY A 100 4.69 -1.37 3.01
CA GLY A 100 5.90 -0.56 2.83
C GLY A 100 5.71 0.49 1.72
N ALA A 101 6.53 0.41 0.67
CA ALA A 101 6.47 1.27 -0.52
C ALA A 101 5.58 0.74 -1.66
N ILE A 102 5.03 -0.47 -1.51
CA ILE A 102 4.22 -1.12 -2.54
C ILE A 102 2.73 -0.89 -2.29
N TYR A 103 2.02 -0.43 -3.32
CA TYR A 103 0.59 -0.23 -3.34
C TYR A 103 -0.03 -1.23 -4.32
N ASN A 104 -0.90 -2.09 -3.81
CA ASN A 104 -1.72 -2.96 -4.64
C ASN A 104 -3.08 -2.30 -4.78
N LEU A 105 -3.39 -1.86 -6.00
CA LEU A 105 -4.57 -1.07 -6.37
C LEU A 105 -5.54 -1.99 -7.09
N LYS A 106 -6.81 -1.98 -6.69
CA LYS A 106 -7.85 -2.82 -7.28
C LYS A 106 -9.12 -2.02 -7.48
N ASP A 107 -9.79 -2.35 -8.58
CA ASP A 107 -11.08 -1.84 -9.02
C ASP A 107 -11.04 -0.33 -9.32
N ASN A 108 -11.41 0.03 -10.55
CA ASN A 108 -11.44 1.43 -11.04
C ASN A 108 -10.14 2.20 -10.78
N VAL A 109 -9.00 1.59 -11.11
CA VAL A 109 -7.68 2.18 -10.87
C VAL A 109 -7.40 3.27 -11.90
N GLU A 110 -7.07 4.47 -11.41
CA GLU A 110 -6.60 5.59 -12.21
C GLU A 110 -5.23 6.05 -11.70
N TYR A 111 -4.24 6.09 -12.59
CA TYR A 111 -2.94 6.71 -12.35
C TYR A 111 -2.81 7.94 -13.23
N LYS A 112 -2.39 9.06 -12.65
CA LYS A 112 -2.11 10.31 -13.35
C LYS A 112 -0.76 10.86 -12.96
N ARG A 113 -0.07 11.47 -13.91
CA ARG A 113 1.07 12.36 -13.65
C ARG A 113 0.81 13.69 -14.32
N ASP A 114 0.62 14.71 -13.47
CA ASP A 114 0.06 16.00 -13.85
C ASP A 114 -1.05 15.84 -14.90
N ASN A 115 -0.91 16.55 -16.03
CA ASN A 115 -1.88 16.58 -17.12
C ASN A 115 -1.39 15.87 -18.38
N PHE A 116 -0.28 15.12 -18.31
CA PHE A 116 0.37 14.56 -19.49
C PHE A 116 0.48 13.04 -19.48
N ILE A 117 0.27 12.35 -18.35
CA ILE A 117 0.06 10.89 -18.33
C ILE A 117 -1.24 10.60 -17.59
N LYS A 118 -2.11 9.80 -18.20
CA LYS A 118 -3.25 9.16 -17.54
C LYS A 118 -3.27 7.67 -17.90
N ILE A 119 -3.57 6.81 -16.93
CA ILE A 119 -3.70 5.37 -17.12
C ILE A 119 -4.90 4.87 -16.33
N ASP A 120 -5.84 4.21 -17.02
CA ASP A 120 -7.01 3.57 -16.44
C ASP A 120 -6.88 2.05 -16.58
N THR A 121 -7.09 1.29 -15.50
CA THR A 121 -6.98 -0.18 -15.45
C THR A 121 -7.85 -0.75 -14.31
N GLN A 122 -8.06 -2.07 -14.30
CA GLN A 122 -8.77 -2.75 -13.20
C GLN A 122 -7.88 -3.07 -12.00
N GLU A 123 -6.59 -3.27 -12.23
CA GLU A 123 -5.60 -3.40 -11.15
C GLU A 123 -4.27 -2.79 -11.55
N MET A 124 -3.49 -2.44 -10.54
CA MET A 124 -2.12 -1.98 -10.70
C MET A 124 -1.32 -2.26 -9.43
N ILE A 125 -0.06 -2.62 -9.59
CA ILE A 125 0.95 -2.60 -8.53
C ILE A 125 1.83 -1.37 -8.77
N TYR A 126 1.82 -0.45 -7.81
CA TYR A 126 2.67 0.74 -7.83
C TYR A 126 3.76 0.64 -6.76
N ASP A 127 5.01 0.79 -7.17
CA ASP A 127 6.19 0.88 -6.32
C ASP A 127 6.59 2.35 -6.19
N ASP A 128 6.32 2.96 -5.05
CA ASP A 128 6.59 4.38 -4.77
C ASP A 128 8.09 4.67 -4.59
N LEU A 129 8.89 3.64 -4.27
CA LEU A 129 10.34 3.77 -4.11
C LEU A 129 11.04 3.77 -5.48
N ASN A 130 10.72 2.78 -6.32
CA ASN A 130 11.34 2.65 -7.65
C ASN A 130 10.57 3.41 -8.74
N LYS A 131 9.41 3.96 -8.42
CA LYS A 131 8.52 4.71 -9.33
C LYS A 131 8.10 3.88 -10.55
N ILE A 132 7.71 2.65 -10.26
CA ILE A 132 7.29 1.65 -11.25
C ILE A 132 5.80 1.35 -11.06
N ALA A 133 5.02 1.43 -12.14
CA ALA A 133 3.64 1.00 -12.21
C ALA A 133 3.53 -0.23 -13.13
N LYS A 134 2.91 -1.30 -12.65
CA LYS A 134 2.68 -2.52 -13.45
C LYS A 134 1.24 -2.98 -13.34
N ASN A 135 0.73 -3.61 -14.38
CA ASN A 135 -0.50 -4.38 -14.28
C ASN A 135 -0.36 -5.72 -15.02
N SER A 136 -1.37 -6.56 -14.86
CA SER A 136 -1.61 -7.80 -15.59
C SER A 136 -2.84 -7.72 -16.51
N SER A 137 -3.71 -6.73 -16.31
CA SER A 137 -4.99 -6.53 -17.01
C SER A 137 -4.86 -5.61 -18.25
N PRO A 138 -5.90 -5.50 -19.08
CA PRO A 138 -5.99 -4.45 -20.09
C PRO A 138 -5.95 -3.06 -19.44
N PHE A 139 -5.32 -2.10 -20.12
CA PHE A 139 -5.27 -0.71 -19.70
C PHE A 139 -5.58 0.23 -20.87
N LYS A 140 -6.03 1.44 -20.52
CA LYS A 140 -6.07 2.57 -21.42
C LYS A 140 -5.13 3.63 -20.89
N ALA A 141 -4.25 4.15 -21.74
CA ALA A 141 -3.36 5.23 -21.36
C ALA A 141 -3.45 6.39 -22.34
N GLU A 142 -3.21 7.59 -21.82
CA GLU A 142 -3.07 8.81 -22.58
C GLU A 142 -1.73 9.44 -22.23
N TYR A 143 -0.96 9.80 -23.26
CA TYR A 143 0.23 10.62 -23.15
C TYR A 143 -0.01 11.93 -23.90
N TYR A 144 -0.18 13.02 -23.16
CA TYR A 144 -0.77 14.27 -23.64
C TYR A 144 -2.13 14.04 -24.32
N LYS A 145 -2.16 14.01 -25.65
CA LYS A 145 -3.37 13.77 -26.47
C LYS A 145 -3.30 12.45 -27.25
N HIS A 146 -2.17 11.74 -27.14
CA HIS A 146 -1.96 10.48 -27.82
C HIS A 146 -2.51 9.35 -26.95
N LYS A 147 -3.14 8.36 -27.58
CA LYS A 147 -3.66 7.19 -26.87
C LYS A 147 -2.70 6.03 -27.02
N TYR A 148 -2.52 5.30 -25.93
CA TYR A 148 -1.74 4.08 -25.85
C TYR A 148 -2.52 3.05 -25.04
N ASN A 149 -3.03 2.03 -25.72
CA ASN A 149 -3.82 0.99 -25.07
C ASN A 149 -3.12 -0.36 -25.24
N GLY A 150 -3.32 -1.27 -24.30
CA GLY A 150 -2.74 -2.61 -24.38
C GLY A 150 -3.03 -3.45 -23.15
N GLU A 151 -2.21 -4.45 -22.94
CA GLU A 151 -2.28 -5.39 -21.82
C GLU A 151 -0.91 -5.54 -21.15
N LYS A 152 -0.88 -5.84 -19.85
CA LYS A 152 0.38 -6.11 -19.12
C LYS A 152 1.38 -4.95 -19.20
N LEU A 153 0.92 -3.78 -18.77
CA LEU A 153 1.71 -2.58 -18.59
C LEU A 153 2.90 -2.82 -17.66
N TYR A 154 4.05 -2.33 -18.08
CA TYR A 154 5.19 -1.98 -17.25
C TYR A 154 5.55 -0.53 -17.58
N LEU A 155 5.46 0.35 -16.60
CA LEU A 155 5.84 1.75 -16.70
C LEU A 155 6.88 2.05 -15.63
N GLU A 156 8.07 2.46 -16.04
CA GLU A 156 9.14 2.95 -15.16
C GLU A 156 9.38 4.42 -15.48
N THR A 157 8.85 5.25 -14.60
CA THR A 157 8.68 6.67 -14.89
C THR A 157 9.95 7.50 -14.74
N GLU A 158 10.92 7.06 -13.96
CA GLU A 158 12.23 7.72 -13.81
C GLU A 158 13.10 7.55 -15.05
N LYS A 159 12.94 6.42 -15.75
CA LYS A 159 13.69 6.10 -16.98
C LYS A 159 12.89 6.40 -18.25
N ASN A 160 11.65 6.85 -18.11
CA ASN A 160 10.71 7.06 -19.22
C ASN A 160 10.53 5.79 -20.08
N ILE A 161 10.48 4.62 -19.44
CA ILE A 161 10.32 3.33 -20.11
C ILE A 161 8.87 2.87 -19.97
N ILE A 162 8.24 2.52 -21.09
CA ILE A 162 6.93 1.88 -21.12
C ILE A 162 6.98 0.63 -22.01
N ASN A 163 6.54 -0.50 -21.47
CA ASN A 163 6.44 -1.78 -22.16
C ASN A 163 5.06 -2.36 -21.92
N SER A 164 4.47 -2.98 -22.95
CA SER A 164 3.25 -3.77 -22.78
C SER A 164 3.04 -4.72 -23.96
N LYS A 165 1.97 -5.50 -23.92
CA LYS A 165 1.57 -6.45 -24.97
C LYS A 165 0.29 -5.98 -25.67
N ASN A 166 0.08 -6.48 -26.90
CA ASN A 166 -1.14 -6.25 -27.68
C ASN A 166 -1.48 -4.75 -27.80
N THR A 167 -0.49 -3.95 -28.17
CA THR A 167 -0.57 -2.49 -28.11
C THR A 167 -1.25 -1.87 -29.31
N HIS A 168 -1.98 -0.79 -29.05
CA HIS A 168 -2.52 0.10 -30.07
C HIS A 168 -2.17 1.55 -29.72
N PHE A 169 -1.67 2.30 -30.70
CA PHE A 169 -1.28 3.69 -30.56
C PHE A 169 -2.07 4.57 -31.53
N GLU A 170 -2.56 5.70 -31.03
CA GLU A 170 -3.23 6.74 -31.82
C GLU A 170 -2.53 8.08 -31.58
N ILE A 171 -2.00 8.68 -32.63
CA ILE A 171 -1.28 9.96 -32.57
C ILE A 171 -2.17 11.05 -33.16
N ASP A 172 -2.64 11.97 -32.32
CA ASP A 172 -3.26 13.21 -32.77
C ASP A 172 -2.20 14.16 -33.36
N ILE A 173 -2.29 14.41 -34.68
CA ILE A 173 -1.36 15.25 -35.46
C ILE A 173 -1.84 16.72 -35.52
N GLU A 174 -3.11 17.00 -35.18
CA GLU A 174 -3.75 18.30 -35.43
C GLU A 174 -3.45 19.37 -34.38
N LYS A 175 -2.78 19.02 -33.28
CA LYS A 175 -2.45 19.95 -32.19
C LYS A 175 -0.96 19.99 -31.91
N ARG A 176 -0.20 20.58 -32.84
CA ARG A 176 1.14 21.13 -32.55
C ARG A 176 1.04 22.38 -31.69
#